data_AF-A0A0F9YCA7-F1
#
_entry.id   AF-A0A0F9YCA7-F1
#
_cell.length_a   1.000
_cell.length_b   1.000
_cell.length_c   1.000
_cell.angle_alpha   90.00
_cell.angle_beta   90.00
_cell.angle_gamma   90.00
#
_symmetry.space_group_name_H-M   'P 1'
#
loop_
_entity.id
_entity.type
_entity.pdbx_description
1 polymer ?
#
loop_
_entity_poly.entity_id
_entity_poly.type
_entity_poly.pdbx_seq_one_letter_code
_entity_poly.pdbx_strand_id
1 'polypeptide(L)'
;AASVKALDVNDIDKTGAEIVLANTYHLLLRPGEKLVSKMGGVQEFMNWKRPMLTDSGGFQVFSLGVGSRGERLAKIDEEGVTFKSHVDGKMHRLTPESSMDIQRDLGADIIMAFDECTPNQTDHEYAKAAMERTHRWAERCVKRWEENGRKSSQGHYQALFGIIQGSTFQDLRVEATKFISSLPIDGIALGGETVGYNMEGTLELIDWIREYLPKDKPLVITWRGRWS
;
A
#
# COMPACT_ATOMS: atom_id res chain seq x y z
N ALA A 1 -21.14 -3.69 -1.97
CA ALA A 1 -20.34 -4.88 -2.31
C ALA A 1 -18.94 -4.40 -2.67
N ALA A 2 -17.93 -4.77 -1.89
CA ALA A 2 -16.55 -4.71 -2.36
C ALA A 2 -16.30 -6.06 -3.01
N SER A 3 -16.27 -6.08 -4.34
CA SER A 3 -15.94 -7.26 -5.11
C SER A 3 -14.71 -6.93 -5.95
N VAL A 4 -13.85 -7.93 -6.14
CA VAL A 4 -12.95 -7.93 -7.29
C VAL A 4 -13.85 -7.83 -8.52
N LYS A 5 -13.65 -6.79 -9.34
CA LYS A 5 -14.52 -6.51 -10.50
C LYS A 5 -14.74 -7.81 -11.30
N ALA A 6 -15.98 -8.28 -11.29
CA ALA A 6 -16.53 -9.40 -12.08
C ALA A 6 -16.27 -10.86 -11.62
N LEU A 7 -15.73 -11.13 -10.43
CA LEU A 7 -15.61 -12.51 -9.92
C LEU A 7 -16.40 -12.71 -8.62
N ASP A 8 -17.20 -13.77 -8.57
CA ASP A 8 -17.75 -14.31 -7.33
C ASP A 8 -16.59 -14.91 -6.50
N VAL A 9 -16.71 -14.92 -5.18
CA VAL A 9 -15.73 -15.51 -4.25
C VAL A 9 -15.48 -16.98 -4.61
N ASN A 10 -16.53 -17.67 -5.04
CA ASN A 10 -16.45 -19.05 -5.53
C ASN A 10 -15.56 -19.20 -6.76
N ASP A 11 -15.43 -18.16 -7.59
CA ASP A 11 -14.55 -18.19 -8.76
C ASP A 11 -13.11 -17.87 -8.36
N ILE A 12 -12.91 -16.99 -7.37
CA ILE A 12 -11.58 -16.73 -6.79
C ILE A 12 -11.04 -18.01 -6.12
N ASP A 13 -11.88 -18.73 -5.37
CA ASP A 13 -11.48 -19.98 -4.73
C ASP A 13 -11.03 -21.06 -5.73
N LYS A 14 -11.67 -21.12 -6.90
CA LYS A 14 -11.30 -22.06 -7.98
C LYS A 14 -9.96 -21.71 -8.64
N THR A 15 -9.48 -20.47 -8.52
CA THR A 15 -8.17 -20.09 -9.07
C THR A 15 -6.98 -20.66 -8.28
N GLY A 16 -7.23 -21.14 -7.06
CA GLY A 16 -6.16 -21.55 -6.14
C GLY A 16 -5.43 -20.37 -5.48
N ALA A 17 -6.01 -19.16 -5.51
CA ALA A 17 -5.45 -18.02 -4.81
C ALA A 17 -5.35 -18.26 -3.30
N GLU A 18 -4.16 -18.07 -2.75
CA GLU A 18 -3.89 -18.24 -1.32
C GLU A 18 -4.02 -16.92 -0.53
N ILE A 19 -3.93 -15.79 -1.21
CA ILE A 19 -4.07 -14.44 -0.64
C ILE A 19 -4.76 -13.50 -1.64
N VAL A 20 -5.58 -12.58 -1.14
CA VAL A 20 -6.25 -11.55 -1.94
C VAL A 20 -5.88 -10.16 -1.45
N LEU A 21 -5.62 -9.25 -2.39
CA LEU A 21 -5.41 -7.82 -2.11
C LEU A 21 -6.75 -7.07 -2.13
N ALA A 22 -7.07 -6.39 -1.04
CA ALA A 22 -8.14 -5.42 -0.95
C ALA A 22 -7.59 -3.99 -0.96
N ASN A 23 -8.30 -3.12 -1.68
CA ASN A 23 -7.88 -1.74 -1.87
C ASN A 23 -8.52 -0.85 -0.80
N THR A 24 -7.68 -0.29 0.07
CA THR A 24 -8.07 0.54 1.19
C THR A 24 -8.77 1.82 0.75
N TYR A 25 -8.33 2.43 -0.36
CA TYR A 25 -8.95 3.64 -0.90
C TYR A 25 -10.42 3.43 -1.26
N HIS A 26 -10.74 2.33 -1.95
CA HIS A 26 -12.13 2.04 -2.32
C HIS A 26 -12.98 1.69 -1.10
N LEU A 27 -12.46 0.85 -0.19
CA LEU A 27 -13.19 0.45 1.02
C LEU A 27 -13.45 1.62 1.95
N LEU A 28 -12.52 2.58 2.06
CA LEU A 28 -12.70 3.84 2.79
C LEU A 28 -13.85 4.67 2.22
N LEU A 29 -13.89 4.87 0.91
CA LEU A 29 -14.93 5.68 0.28
C LEU A 29 -16.30 4.99 0.28
N ARG A 30 -16.30 3.66 0.08
CA ARG A 30 -17.51 2.86 0.13
C ARG A 30 -17.17 1.38 0.35
N PRO A 31 -17.67 0.75 1.42
CA PRO A 31 -18.74 1.21 2.30
C PRO A 31 -18.30 2.02 3.53
N GLY A 32 -17.00 2.20 3.74
CA GLY A 32 -16.40 2.75 4.95
C GLY A 32 -15.88 1.65 5.89
N GLU A 33 -14.70 1.87 6.45
CA GLU A 33 -13.97 0.94 7.31
C GLU A 33 -14.73 0.61 8.59
N LYS A 34 -15.46 1.56 9.18
CA LYS A 34 -16.27 1.31 10.38
C LYS A 34 -17.40 0.32 10.13
N LEU A 35 -18.01 0.34 8.95
CA LEU A 35 -19.06 -0.63 8.61
C LEU A 35 -18.44 -2.01 8.41
N VAL A 36 -17.34 -2.10 7.65
CA VAL A 36 -16.61 -3.36 7.43
C VAL A 36 -16.17 -3.96 8.76
N SER A 37 -15.62 -3.13 9.66
CA SER A 37 -15.19 -3.57 10.98
C SER A 37 -16.35 -4.16 11.80
N LYS A 38 -17.52 -3.50 11.81
CA LYS A 38 -18.74 -4.02 12.48
C LYS A 38 -19.26 -5.32 11.89
N MET A 39 -18.98 -5.57 10.61
CA MET A 39 -19.35 -6.81 9.92
C MET A 39 -18.34 -7.96 10.12
N GLY A 40 -17.31 -7.76 10.95
CA GLY A 40 -16.30 -8.79 11.24
C GLY A 40 -15.00 -8.63 10.47
N GLY A 41 -14.81 -7.52 9.75
CA GLY A 41 -13.62 -7.27 8.94
C GLY A 41 -13.84 -7.59 7.46
N VAL A 42 -12.81 -7.34 6.65
CA VAL A 42 -12.88 -7.39 5.19
C VAL A 42 -13.03 -8.81 4.66
N GLN A 43 -12.46 -9.80 5.34
CA GLN A 43 -12.63 -11.23 5.03
C GLN A 43 -14.10 -11.64 5.15
N GLU A 44 -14.73 -11.38 6.29
CA GLU A 44 -16.16 -11.66 6.51
C GLU A 44 -17.05 -10.87 5.54
N PHE A 45 -16.73 -9.59 5.33
CA PHE A 45 -17.48 -8.74 4.40
C PHE A 45 -17.46 -9.25 2.95
N MET A 46 -16.36 -9.87 2.54
CA MET A 46 -16.21 -10.46 1.21
C MET A 46 -16.44 -11.97 1.21
N ASN A 47 -16.83 -12.60 2.33
CA ASN A 47 -16.95 -14.05 2.49
C ASN A 47 -15.67 -14.82 2.08
N TRP A 48 -14.49 -14.23 2.25
CA TRP A 48 -13.19 -14.82 1.93
C TRP A 48 -12.53 -15.41 3.17
N LYS A 49 -12.18 -16.70 3.13
CA LYS A 49 -11.74 -17.47 4.30
C LYS A 49 -10.22 -17.66 4.42
N ARG A 50 -9.45 -17.08 3.50
CA ARG A 50 -7.98 -17.16 3.49
C ARG A 50 -7.37 -15.80 3.83
N PRO A 51 -6.04 -15.70 4.04
CA PRO A 51 -5.40 -14.43 4.32
C PRO A 51 -5.72 -13.33 3.31
N MET A 52 -5.69 -12.10 3.80
CA MET A 52 -5.87 -10.88 3.02
C MET A 52 -4.77 -9.88 3.25
N LEU A 53 -4.50 -9.11 2.19
CA LEU A 53 -3.59 -7.99 2.21
C LEU A 53 -4.36 -6.72 1.89
N THR A 54 -4.08 -5.63 2.59
CA THR A 54 -4.54 -4.29 2.19
C THR A 54 -3.38 -3.42 1.73
N ASP A 55 -3.61 -2.63 0.69
CA ASP A 55 -2.70 -1.54 0.35
C ASP A 55 -2.87 -0.35 1.31
N SER A 56 -1.94 0.59 1.28
CA SER A 56 -1.98 1.78 2.15
C SER A 56 -3.02 2.83 1.70
N GLY A 57 -3.56 2.68 0.50
CA GLY A 57 -4.39 3.67 -0.20
C GLY A 57 -3.59 4.86 -0.77
N GLY A 58 -2.30 4.97 -0.50
CA GLY A 58 -1.45 6.07 -0.99
C GLY A 58 -1.42 6.12 -2.51
N PHE A 59 -1.10 4.98 -3.14
CA PHE A 59 -0.99 4.86 -4.59
C PHE A 59 -2.21 5.42 -5.36
N GLN A 60 -3.42 5.02 -4.98
CA GLN A 60 -4.64 5.45 -5.66
C GLN A 60 -4.85 6.95 -5.53
N VAL A 61 -4.56 7.52 -4.36
CA VAL A 61 -4.64 8.96 -4.16
C VAL A 61 -3.65 9.71 -5.07
N PHE A 62 -2.43 9.18 -5.24
CA PHE A 62 -1.48 9.77 -6.19
C PHE A 62 -1.90 9.61 -7.65
N SER A 63 -2.37 8.42 -8.05
CA SER A 63 -2.78 8.15 -9.43
C SER A 63 -4.06 8.89 -9.84
N LEU A 64 -5.01 9.05 -8.91
CA LEU A 64 -6.26 9.80 -9.14
C LEU A 64 -6.04 11.31 -9.00
N GLY A 65 -4.95 11.72 -8.34
CA GLY A 65 -4.46 13.09 -8.32
C GLY A 65 -4.18 13.65 -9.72
N VAL A 66 -3.96 12.80 -10.72
CA VAL A 66 -3.86 13.18 -12.13
C VAL A 66 -5.24 13.03 -12.78
N GLY A 67 -6.10 14.04 -12.59
CA GLY A 67 -7.41 14.03 -13.26
C GLY A 67 -7.25 13.98 -14.78
N SER A 68 -8.23 13.39 -15.49
CA SER A 68 -8.26 13.27 -16.96
C SER A 68 -8.21 14.62 -17.72
N ARG A 69 -8.23 15.74 -16.99
CA ARG A 69 -8.19 17.13 -17.47
C ARG A 69 -7.02 17.95 -16.90
N GLY A 70 -6.04 17.31 -16.25
CA GLY A 70 -4.86 18.01 -15.70
C GLY A 70 -5.08 18.72 -14.36
N GLU A 71 -6.22 18.54 -13.71
CA GLU A 71 -6.45 19.04 -12.35
C GLU A 71 -5.74 18.15 -11.32
N ARG A 72 -4.92 18.76 -10.44
CA ARG A 72 -4.32 18.07 -9.29
C ARG A 72 -5.39 17.80 -8.24
N LEU A 73 -6.00 16.61 -8.28
CA LEU A 73 -7.03 16.20 -7.32
C LEU A 73 -6.45 15.79 -5.96
N ALA A 74 -5.12 15.78 -5.81
CA ALA A 74 -4.40 15.48 -4.58
C ALA A 74 -3.30 16.51 -4.28
N LYS A 75 -3.14 16.84 -2.99
CA LYS A 75 -2.06 17.69 -2.45
C LYS A 75 -1.29 16.89 -1.39
N ILE A 76 0.02 16.80 -1.58
CA ILE A 76 0.96 16.09 -0.71
C ILE A 76 1.70 17.13 0.13
N ASP A 77 1.87 16.85 1.41
CA ASP A 77 2.75 17.57 2.31
C ASP A 77 3.37 16.58 3.32
N GLU A 78 4.13 17.05 4.30
CA GLU A 78 4.79 16.18 5.29
C GLU A 78 3.81 15.36 6.14
N GLU A 79 2.58 15.83 6.32
CA GLU A 79 1.60 15.16 7.17
C GLU A 79 0.80 14.07 6.44
N GLY A 80 0.99 13.88 5.14
CA GLY A 80 0.17 12.98 4.32
C GLY A 80 -0.41 13.64 3.06
N VAL A 81 -1.57 13.14 2.63
CA VAL A 81 -2.19 13.50 1.35
C VAL A 81 -3.65 13.90 1.50
N THR A 82 -4.00 15.06 0.96
CA THR A 82 -5.37 15.57 0.89
C THR A 82 -5.91 15.40 -0.53
N PHE A 83 -7.08 14.81 -0.69
CA PHE A 83 -7.64 14.56 -2.02
C PHE A 83 -9.15 14.71 -2.08
N LYS A 84 -9.67 14.89 -3.29
CA LYS A 84 -11.10 14.91 -3.56
C LYS A 84 -11.61 13.52 -3.94
N SER A 85 -12.61 13.02 -3.23
CA SER A 85 -13.31 11.77 -3.53
C SER A 85 -13.95 11.83 -4.92
N HIS A 86 -13.69 10.83 -5.75
CA HIS A 86 -14.34 10.69 -7.06
C HIS A 86 -15.78 10.17 -6.95
N VAL A 87 -16.21 9.72 -5.77
CA VAL A 87 -17.53 9.15 -5.52
C VAL A 87 -18.55 10.23 -5.17
N ASP A 88 -18.20 11.16 -4.29
CA ASP A 88 -19.10 12.18 -3.76
C ASP A 88 -18.52 13.61 -3.77
N GLY A 89 -17.28 13.77 -4.26
CA GLY A 89 -16.64 15.08 -4.37
C GLY A 89 -16.16 15.67 -3.05
N LYS A 90 -16.26 14.96 -1.92
CA LYS A 90 -15.78 15.46 -0.62
C LYS A 90 -14.27 15.46 -0.54
N MET A 91 -13.73 16.36 0.28
CA MET A 91 -12.30 16.36 0.60
C MET A 91 -12.02 15.36 1.72
N HIS A 92 -11.03 14.51 1.49
CA HIS A 92 -10.51 13.53 2.44
C HIS A 92 -9.03 13.79 2.69
N ARG A 93 -8.56 13.36 3.86
CA ARG A 93 -7.16 13.43 4.26
C ARG A 93 -6.72 12.04 4.70
N LEU A 94 -5.64 11.56 4.12
CA LEU A 94 -4.93 10.37 4.57
C LEU A 94 -3.55 10.75 5.10
N THR A 95 -3.28 10.36 6.33
CA THR A 95 -1.97 10.41 6.98
C THR A 95 -1.47 8.98 7.21
N PRO A 96 -0.17 8.79 7.54
CA PRO A 96 0.33 7.50 8.00
C PRO A 96 -0.55 6.88 9.10
N GLU A 97 -0.90 7.65 10.13
CA GLU A 97 -1.70 7.16 11.26
C GLU A 97 -3.11 6.79 10.85
N SER A 98 -3.78 7.63 10.03
CA SER A 98 -5.13 7.31 9.59
C SER A 98 -5.16 6.10 8.65
N SER A 99 -4.15 5.91 7.79
CA SER A 99 -4.04 4.73 6.94
C SER A 99 -3.90 3.46 7.78
N MET A 100 -3.06 3.49 8.81
CA MET A 100 -2.91 2.39 9.77
C MET A 100 -4.21 2.09 10.52
N ASP A 101 -4.93 3.12 10.97
CA ASP A 101 -6.19 2.95 11.70
C ASP A 101 -7.30 2.38 10.79
N ILE A 102 -7.34 2.81 9.53
CA ILE A 102 -8.27 2.27 8.54
C ILE A 102 -7.96 0.79 8.28
N GLN A 103 -6.71 0.44 7.99
CA GLN A 103 -6.32 -0.96 7.75
C GLN A 103 -6.54 -1.84 8.99
N ARG A 104 -6.40 -1.28 10.19
CA ARG A 104 -6.75 -1.94 11.46
C ARG A 104 -8.24 -2.26 11.55
N ASP A 105 -9.11 -1.34 11.14
CA ASP A 105 -10.55 -1.55 11.16
C ASP A 105 -11.02 -2.53 10.08
N LEU A 106 -10.41 -2.45 8.90
CA LEU A 106 -10.63 -3.41 7.82
C LEU A 106 -10.22 -4.83 8.24
N GLY A 107 -9.18 -4.97 9.05
CA GLY A 107 -8.82 -6.25 9.67
C GLY A 107 -8.13 -7.24 8.74
N ALA A 108 -7.42 -6.76 7.72
CA ALA A 108 -6.60 -7.62 6.86
C ALA A 108 -5.39 -8.20 7.62
N ASP A 109 -4.93 -9.40 7.24
CA ASP A 109 -3.80 -10.08 7.86
C ASP A 109 -2.46 -9.38 7.60
N ILE A 110 -2.30 -8.82 6.39
CA ILE A 110 -1.11 -8.07 5.98
C ILE A 110 -1.52 -6.64 5.61
N ILE A 111 -0.83 -5.66 6.19
CA ILE A 111 -1.10 -4.24 5.97
C ILE A 111 0.16 -3.55 5.47
N MET A 112 -0.02 -2.56 4.60
CA MET A 112 1.07 -1.83 3.96
C MET A 112 1.31 -0.49 4.64
N ALA A 113 2.56 -0.16 4.92
CA ALA A 113 2.94 1.18 5.37
C ALA A 113 2.53 2.24 4.34
N PHE A 114 2.14 3.42 4.82
CA PHE A 114 1.82 4.55 3.96
C PHE A 114 3.09 5.13 3.33
N ASP A 115 3.06 5.33 2.02
CA ASP A 115 4.20 5.73 1.20
C ASP A 115 3.82 6.82 0.19
N GLU A 116 4.82 7.45 -0.41
CA GLU A 116 4.63 8.31 -1.58
C GLU A 116 5.12 7.58 -2.84
N CYS A 117 4.20 7.16 -3.70
CA CYS A 117 4.56 6.51 -4.95
C CYS A 117 5.08 7.54 -5.96
N THR A 118 6.38 7.50 -6.24
CA THR A 118 7.03 8.38 -7.21
C THR A 118 6.74 7.94 -8.65
N PRO A 119 6.35 8.85 -9.57
CA PRO A 119 6.26 8.56 -11.00
C PRO A 119 7.61 8.17 -11.60
N ASN A 120 7.60 7.39 -12.69
CA ASN A 120 8.86 6.99 -13.36
C ASN A 120 9.56 8.16 -14.08
N GLN A 121 8.78 9.14 -14.56
CA GLN A 121 9.29 10.34 -15.24
C GLN A 121 9.42 11.48 -14.23
N THR A 122 10.36 11.34 -13.31
CA THR A 122 10.68 12.38 -12.34
C THR A 122 12.18 12.63 -12.29
N ASP A 123 12.58 13.78 -11.76
CA ASP A 123 13.98 14.06 -11.49
C ASP A 123 14.45 13.37 -10.20
N HIS A 124 15.76 13.23 -10.08
CA HIS A 124 16.39 12.59 -8.92
C HIS A 124 16.08 13.32 -7.61
N GLU A 125 16.02 14.66 -7.65
CA GLU A 125 15.77 15.51 -6.48
C GLU A 125 14.38 15.24 -5.87
N TYR A 126 13.34 15.20 -6.69
CA TYR A 126 11.99 14.86 -6.26
C TYR A 126 11.89 13.40 -5.81
N ALA A 127 12.49 12.46 -6.56
CA ALA A 127 12.49 11.05 -6.17
C ALA A 127 13.13 10.85 -4.79
N LYS A 128 14.24 11.55 -4.52
CA LYS A 128 14.91 11.54 -3.22
C LYS A 128 14.02 12.14 -2.13
N ALA A 129 13.42 13.30 -2.37
CA ALA A 129 12.53 13.94 -1.40
C ALA A 129 11.29 13.07 -1.07
N ALA A 130 10.70 12.42 -2.08
CA ALA A 130 9.57 11.50 -1.90
C ALA A 130 9.98 10.21 -1.15
N MET A 131 11.16 9.66 -1.44
CA MET A 131 11.74 8.53 -0.71
C MET A 131 11.98 8.89 0.76
N GLU A 132 12.62 10.02 1.04
CA GLU A 132 12.87 10.48 2.41
C GLU A 132 11.55 10.73 3.17
N ARG A 133 10.51 11.24 2.50
CA ARG A 133 9.18 11.36 3.10
C ARG A 133 8.57 10.00 3.41
N THR A 134 8.71 9.05 2.49
CA THR A 134 8.29 7.65 2.68
C THR A 134 8.99 7.02 3.88
N HIS A 135 10.27 7.30 4.11
CA HIS A 135 11.00 6.84 5.30
C HIS A 135 10.36 7.36 6.59
N ARG A 136 10.13 8.67 6.68
CA ARG A 136 9.49 9.30 7.85
C ARG A 136 8.07 8.80 8.07
N TRP A 137 7.33 8.55 7.00
CA TRP A 137 5.98 7.97 7.07
C TRP A 137 6.01 6.50 7.49
N ALA A 138 7.00 5.72 7.07
CA ALA A 138 7.16 4.33 7.50
C ALA A 138 7.42 4.24 9.02
N GLU A 139 8.25 5.12 9.58
CA GLU A 139 8.46 5.21 11.03
C GLU A 139 7.16 5.55 11.78
N ARG A 140 6.38 6.50 11.27
CA ARG A 140 5.05 6.83 11.81
C ARG A 140 4.09 5.65 11.75
N CYS A 141 4.09 4.90 10.64
CA CYS A 141 3.28 3.69 10.49
C CYS A 141 3.67 2.61 11.50
N VAL A 142 4.98 2.36 11.66
CA VAL A 142 5.51 1.40 12.65
C VAL A 142 5.07 1.80 14.05
N LYS A 143 5.27 3.07 14.42
CA LYS A 143 4.85 3.57 15.74
C LYS A 143 3.35 3.36 15.96
N ARG A 144 2.50 3.73 14.99
CA ARG A 144 1.05 3.58 15.11
C ARG A 144 0.62 2.12 15.18
N TRP A 145 1.27 1.25 14.42
CA TRP A 145 1.05 -0.20 14.46
C TRP A 145 1.36 -0.79 15.84
N GLU A 146 2.45 -0.36 16.47
CA GLU A 146 2.81 -0.76 17.83
C GLU A 146 1.82 -0.21 18.87
N GLU A 147 1.40 1.05 18.77
CA GLU A 147 0.36 1.64 19.62
C GLU A 147 -0.98 0.88 19.52
N ASN A 148 -1.29 0.36 18.33
CA ASN A 148 -2.45 -0.49 18.08
C ASN A 148 -2.27 -1.93 18.60
N GLY A 149 -1.15 -2.24 19.26
CA GLY A 149 -0.84 -3.55 19.80
C GLY A 149 -0.56 -4.60 18.74
N ARG A 150 -0.24 -4.18 17.50
CA ARG A 150 -0.04 -5.02 16.31
C ARG A 150 -1.25 -5.88 15.97
N LYS A 151 -2.45 -5.38 16.30
CA LYS A 151 -3.72 -6.11 16.15
C LYS A 151 -4.76 -5.32 15.37
N SER A 152 -5.59 -6.05 14.64
CA SER A 152 -6.81 -5.53 14.03
C SER A 152 -7.85 -5.16 15.08
N SER A 153 -8.88 -4.43 14.66
CA SER A 153 -10.06 -4.16 15.49
C SER A 153 -10.82 -5.43 15.89
N GLN A 154 -10.60 -6.54 15.18
CA GLN A 154 -11.12 -7.87 15.50
C GLN A 154 -10.22 -8.65 16.47
N GLY A 155 -9.06 -8.11 16.84
CA GLY A 155 -8.15 -8.70 17.82
C GLY A 155 -7.15 -9.71 17.25
N HIS A 156 -7.09 -9.87 15.94
CA HIS A 156 -6.10 -10.72 15.25
C HIS A 156 -4.80 -9.97 15.02
N TYR A 157 -3.67 -10.68 14.95
CA TYR A 157 -2.39 -10.08 14.58
C TYR A 157 -2.45 -9.53 13.15
N GLN A 158 -1.84 -8.38 12.91
CA GLN A 158 -1.67 -7.83 11.56
C GLN A 158 -0.19 -7.63 11.28
N ALA A 159 0.32 -8.27 10.23
CA ALA A 159 1.70 -8.10 9.78
C ALA A 159 1.87 -6.78 9.03
N LEU A 160 2.87 -5.98 9.37
CA LEU A 160 3.18 -4.72 8.70
C LEU A 160 4.29 -4.88 7.67
N PHE A 161 4.04 -4.45 6.44
CA PHE A 161 5.00 -4.44 5.36
C PHE A 161 5.43 -3.01 5.02
N GLY A 162 6.74 -2.79 4.96
CA GLY A 162 7.32 -1.51 4.55
C GLY A 162 7.55 -1.45 3.04
N ILE A 163 7.38 -0.28 2.43
CA ILE A 163 7.47 -0.13 0.97
C ILE A 163 8.79 0.55 0.61
N ILE A 164 9.59 -0.11 -0.24
CA ILE A 164 10.79 0.47 -0.83
C ILE A 164 10.38 1.30 -2.04
N GLN A 165 10.67 2.60 -1.98
CA GLN A 165 10.56 3.57 -3.09
C GLN A 165 11.95 3.97 -3.62
N GLY A 166 12.02 4.93 -4.54
CA GLY A 166 13.27 5.37 -5.18
C GLY A 166 13.22 5.46 -6.70
N SER A 167 12.02 5.32 -7.31
CA SER A 167 11.82 5.39 -8.76
C SER A 167 12.76 4.44 -9.52
N THR A 168 13.44 4.93 -10.56
CA THR A 168 14.39 4.19 -11.41
C THR A 168 15.85 4.42 -11.00
N PHE A 169 16.10 5.07 -9.86
CA PHE A 169 17.45 5.44 -9.40
C PHE A 169 18.04 4.39 -8.45
N GLN A 170 19.14 3.76 -8.87
CA GLN A 170 19.79 2.69 -8.13
C GLN A 170 20.24 3.10 -6.72
N ASP A 171 20.86 4.28 -6.59
CA ASP A 171 21.34 4.80 -5.32
C ASP A 171 20.20 4.98 -4.31
N LEU A 172 19.08 5.57 -4.75
CA LEU A 172 17.88 5.74 -3.94
C LEU A 172 17.24 4.39 -3.56
N ARG A 173 17.20 3.43 -4.48
CA ARG A 173 16.67 2.08 -4.20
C ARG A 173 17.50 1.35 -3.15
N VAL A 174 18.83 1.45 -3.22
CA VAL A 174 19.73 0.87 -2.22
C VAL A 174 19.55 1.56 -0.87
N GLU A 175 19.47 2.90 -0.85
CA GLU A 175 19.23 3.66 0.38
C GLU A 175 17.90 3.27 1.04
N ALA A 176 16.82 3.26 0.26
CA ALA A 176 15.50 2.88 0.74
C ALA A 176 15.44 1.44 1.23
N THR A 177 16.12 0.51 0.54
CA THR A 177 16.19 -0.89 0.98
C THR A 177 16.85 -1.00 2.35
N LYS A 178 17.99 -0.33 2.55
CA LYS A 178 18.70 -0.34 3.84
C LYS A 178 17.85 0.24 4.95
N PHE A 179 17.19 1.37 4.70
CA PHE A 179 16.33 2.02 5.68
C PHE A 179 15.13 1.15 6.05
N ILE A 180 14.31 0.76 5.07
CA ILE A 180 13.08 -0.02 5.30
C ILE A 180 13.38 -1.37 5.96
N SER A 181 14.47 -2.04 5.54
CA SER A 181 14.87 -3.32 6.13
C SER A 181 15.30 -3.21 7.59
N SER A 182 15.77 -2.04 8.03
CA SER A 182 16.17 -1.79 9.41
C SER A 182 14.99 -1.61 10.37
N LEU A 183 13.78 -1.34 9.86
CA LEU A 183 12.59 -1.15 10.67
C LEU A 183 12.09 -2.48 11.26
N PRO A 184 11.41 -2.44 12.43
CA PRO A 184 10.84 -3.62 13.07
C PRO A 184 9.51 -4.04 12.41
N ILE A 185 9.54 -4.27 11.10
CA ILE A 185 8.42 -4.70 10.24
C ILE A 185 8.53 -6.19 9.89
N ASP A 186 7.41 -6.81 9.56
CA ASP A 186 7.30 -8.24 9.26
C ASP A 186 7.72 -8.59 7.83
N GLY A 187 7.58 -7.66 6.89
CA GLY A 187 7.82 -7.91 5.48
C GLY A 187 8.17 -6.66 4.68
N ILE A 188 8.57 -6.87 3.43
CA ILE A 188 9.00 -5.79 2.53
C ILE A 188 8.19 -5.87 1.24
N ALA A 189 7.78 -4.70 0.76
CA ALA A 189 7.15 -4.51 -0.53
C ALA A 189 8.04 -3.66 -1.45
N LEU A 190 8.12 -4.03 -2.73
CA LEU A 190 8.74 -3.20 -3.77
C LEU A 190 7.69 -2.37 -4.47
N GLY A 191 7.69 -1.06 -4.18
CA GLY A 191 6.80 -0.07 -4.78
C GLY A 191 7.42 0.65 -5.98
N GLY A 192 6.59 1.39 -6.70
CA GLY A 192 6.99 2.20 -7.86
C GLY A 192 6.22 1.83 -9.12
N GLU A 193 6.03 2.80 -10.01
CA GLU A 193 5.10 2.69 -11.14
C GLU A 193 5.49 1.62 -12.18
N THR A 194 6.78 1.36 -12.40
CA THR A 194 7.28 0.36 -13.35
C THR A 194 7.35 -1.06 -12.80
N VAL A 195 7.31 -1.22 -11.47
CA VAL A 195 7.54 -2.50 -10.81
C VAL A 195 6.41 -3.48 -11.15
N GLY A 196 6.78 -4.65 -11.67
CA GLY A 196 5.84 -5.69 -12.14
C GLY A 196 5.26 -5.47 -13.55
N TYR A 197 5.27 -4.24 -14.08
CA TYR A 197 4.82 -3.97 -15.46
C TYR A 197 5.94 -4.19 -16.49
N ASN A 198 7.16 -3.75 -16.16
CA ASN A 198 8.36 -4.07 -16.92
C ASN A 198 9.16 -5.11 -16.13
N MET A 199 9.07 -6.38 -16.54
CA MET A 199 9.76 -7.46 -15.83
C MET A 199 11.29 -7.31 -15.89
N GLU A 200 11.84 -6.86 -17.02
CA GLU A 200 13.29 -6.63 -17.16
C GLU A 200 13.76 -5.56 -16.16
N GLY A 201 13.09 -4.41 -16.12
CA GLY A 201 13.40 -3.34 -15.16
C GLY A 201 13.14 -3.76 -13.70
N THR A 202 12.17 -4.66 -13.47
CA THR A 202 11.92 -5.22 -12.13
C THR A 202 13.06 -6.13 -11.69
N LEU A 203 13.57 -6.99 -12.58
CA LEU A 203 14.71 -7.86 -12.30
C LEU A 203 15.99 -7.05 -12.07
N GLU A 204 16.24 -6.03 -12.88
CA GLU A 204 17.38 -5.12 -12.72
C GLU A 204 17.35 -4.42 -11.36
N LEU A 205 16.18 -3.90 -10.95
CA LEU A 205 16.00 -3.31 -9.64
C LEU A 205 16.28 -4.32 -8.52
N ILE A 206 15.76 -5.54 -8.63
CA ILE A 206 16.02 -6.61 -7.64
C ILE A 206 17.52 -6.89 -7.55
N ASP A 207 18.22 -6.95 -8.68
CA ASP A 207 19.67 -7.16 -8.70
C ASP A 207 20.44 -6.07 -7.96
N TRP A 208 19.97 -4.82 -8.01
CA TRP A 208 20.58 -3.72 -7.26
C TRP A 208 20.42 -3.85 -5.74
N ILE A 209 19.31 -4.40 -5.28
CA ILE A 209 18.94 -4.35 -3.86
C ILE A 209 19.06 -5.69 -3.13
N ARG A 210 19.16 -6.82 -3.85
CA ARG A 210 19.09 -8.18 -3.31
C ARG A 210 20.06 -8.45 -2.16
N GLU A 211 21.24 -7.83 -2.18
CA GLU A 211 22.28 -8.00 -1.15
C GLU A 211 21.94 -7.27 0.15
N TYR A 212 21.04 -6.28 0.08
CA TYR A 212 20.59 -5.48 1.22
C TYR A 212 19.24 -5.95 1.78
N LEU A 213 18.57 -6.88 1.09
CA LEU A 213 17.31 -7.43 1.57
C LEU A 213 17.54 -8.44 2.72
N PRO A 214 16.71 -8.41 3.76
CA PRO A 214 16.72 -9.40 4.83
C PRO A 214 16.32 -10.77 4.28
N LYS A 215 17.03 -11.82 4.72
CA LYS A 215 16.79 -13.20 4.26
C LYS A 215 15.62 -13.88 4.99
N ASP A 216 15.21 -13.32 6.11
CA ASP A 216 14.21 -13.84 7.03
C ASP A 216 12.83 -13.17 6.88
N LYS A 217 12.71 -12.15 6.02
CA LYS A 217 11.43 -11.47 5.76
C LYS A 217 10.94 -11.72 4.34
N PRO A 218 9.62 -11.92 4.13
CA PRO A 218 9.05 -12.03 2.81
C PRO A 218 9.22 -10.73 2.00
N LEU A 219 9.45 -10.90 0.70
CA LEU A 219 9.46 -9.84 -0.29
C LEU A 219 8.21 -9.96 -1.18
N VAL A 220 7.42 -8.90 -1.26
CA VAL A 220 6.27 -8.80 -2.16
C VAL A 220 6.56 -7.75 -3.24
N ILE A 221 6.35 -8.12 -4.49
CA ILE A 221 6.43 -7.18 -5.62
C ILE A 221 5.02 -6.64 -5.83
N THR A 222 4.78 -5.34 -5.64
CA THR A 222 3.44 -4.79 -5.84
C THR A 222 3.17 -4.71 -7.34
N TRP A 223 2.46 -5.70 -7.87
CA TRP A 223 2.24 -5.86 -9.32
C TRP A 223 1.12 -4.96 -9.83
N ARG A 224 1.40 -4.18 -10.89
CA ARG A 224 0.38 -3.61 -11.77
C ARG A 224 0.08 -4.59 -12.90
N GLY A 225 -1.11 -5.17 -12.90
CA GLY A 225 -1.58 -5.95 -14.04
C GLY A 225 -1.90 -5.13 -15.26
N ARG A 226 -1.57 -5.66 -16.44
CA ARG A 226 -2.16 -5.22 -17.71
C ARG A 226 -3.66 -5.54 -17.67
N TRP A 227 -4.48 -4.52 -17.63
CA TRP A 227 -5.82 -4.60 -18.21
C TRP A 227 -5.63 -4.31 -19.71
N SER A 228 -5.51 -5.37 -20.51
CA SER A 228 -5.70 -5.29 -21.96
C SER A 228 -7.19 -5.34 -22.28
#